data_AF-A0A0D0RBI9-F1
#
_entry.id   AF-A0A0D0RBI9-F1
#
_cell.length_a   1.000
_cell.length_b   1.000
_cell.length_c   1.000
_cell.angle_alpha   90.00
_cell.angle_beta   90.00
_cell.angle_gamma   90.00
#
_symmetry.space_group_name_H-M   'P 1'
#
loop_
_entity.id
_entity.type
_entity.pdbx_description
1 polymer ?
#
loop_
_entity_poly.entity_id
_entity_poly.type
_entity_poly.pdbx_seq_one_letter_code
_entity_poly.pdbx_strand_id
1 'polypeptide(L)'
;MNLKEALERIKPLDKQAMKECSNQWDSICKPLYAFGKFEVDSQRIAGMTGSSKVCLDKKALVIMCGDHGVLEEGVSQSTKDITLGMVEGFPHMKCSASRMAAYAKVDLFAVDVGVASDITVSGVIDKKIAYGTKNMAKEPAMTYEEAIKSIEIGINMVDELKQKGYQIICTGEMGVGNTTPCAAMASYLLNVPVRQVTGRGSGLTNEGLEKRLKF
;
A
#
# COMPACT_ATOMS: atom_id res chain seq x y z
N MET A 1 4.25 5.17 17.58
CA MET A 1 4.03 6.56 17.13
C MET A 1 2.57 6.69 16.75
N ASN A 2 1.85 7.65 17.35
CA ASN A 2 0.45 7.91 16.99
C ASN A 2 0.35 8.82 15.75
N LEU A 3 -0.85 8.97 15.19
CA LEU A 3 -1.07 9.75 13.96
C LEU A 3 -0.63 11.21 14.11
N LYS A 4 -0.94 11.83 15.25
CA LYS A 4 -0.60 13.24 15.50
C LYS A 4 0.92 13.46 15.50
N GLU A 5 1.64 12.62 16.25
CA GLU A 5 3.11 12.64 16.29
C GLU A 5 3.73 12.43 14.92
N ALA A 6 3.16 11.53 14.11
CA ALA A 6 3.64 11.26 12.77
C ALA A 6 3.47 12.49 11.86
N LEU A 7 2.32 13.17 11.90
CA LEU A 7 2.06 14.38 11.12
C LEU A 7 3.03 15.51 11.48
N GLU A 8 3.33 15.71 12.76
CA GLU A 8 4.29 16.73 13.21
C GLU A 8 5.74 16.46 12.77
N ARG A 9 6.07 15.19 12.47
CA ARG A 9 7.42 14.79 12.00
C ARG A 9 7.61 14.90 10.50
N ILE A 10 6.55 15.09 9.71
CA ILE A 10 6.67 15.27 8.26
C ILE A 10 7.35 16.61 7.98
N LYS A 11 8.46 16.57 7.25
CA LYS A 11 9.26 17.75 6.90
C LYS A 11 9.36 17.92 5.38
N PRO A 12 9.57 19.14 4.88
CA PRO A 12 9.96 19.36 3.50
C PRO A 12 11.26 18.62 3.16
N LEU A 13 11.47 18.35 1.87
CA LEU A 13 12.71 17.75 1.36
C LEU A 13 13.92 18.65 1.66
N ASP A 14 15.05 18.03 1.98
CA ASP A 14 16.33 18.71 2.15
C ASP A 14 16.88 19.19 0.79
N LYS A 15 16.75 20.49 0.54
CA LYS A 15 17.21 21.13 -0.71
C LYS A 15 18.72 21.08 -0.90
N GLN A 16 19.50 21.06 0.19
CA GLN A 16 20.95 21.02 0.12
C GLN A 16 21.40 19.63 -0.31
N ALA A 17 20.84 18.57 0.28
CA ALA A 17 21.11 17.19 -0.14
C ALA A 17 20.70 16.93 -1.60
N MET A 18 19.55 17.48 -2.03
CA MET A 18 19.12 17.43 -3.44
C MET A 18 20.16 18.07 -4.38
N LYS A 19 20.63 19.28 -4.03
CA LYS A 19 21.63 20.03 -4.82
C LYS A 19 22.96 19.29 -4.90
N GLU A 20 23.43 18.74 -3.78
CA GLU A 20 24.65 17.94 -3.75
C GLU A 20 24.54 16.69 -4.63
N CYS A 21 23.40 16.00 -4.61
CA CYS A 21 23.14 14.87 -5.49
C CYS A 21 23.15 15.28 -6.97
N SER A 22 22.53 16.42 -7.31
CA SER A 22 22.58 16.97 -8.69
C SER A 22 24.02 17.23 -9.13
N ASN A 23 24.81 17.93 -8.31
CA ASN A 23 26.21 18.24 -8.62
C ASN A 23 27.06 16.97 -8.84
N GLN A 24 26.78 15.90 -8.10
CA GLN A 24 27.44 14.60 -8.30
C GLN A 24 27.10 14.02 -9.69
N TRP A 25 25.81 14.02 -10.08
CA TRP A 25 25.40 13.55 -11.42
C TRP A 25 25.96 14.41 -12.56
N ASP A 26 26.07 15.72 -12.35
CA ASP A 26 26.65 16.65 -13.33
C ASP A 26 28.17 16.48 -13.49
N SER A 27 28.85 15.90 -12.49
CA SER A 27 30.29 15.61 -12.55
C SER A 27 30.64 14.29 -13.24
N ILE A 28 29.66 13.43 -13.53
CA ILE A 28 29.86 12.16 -14.22
C ILE A 28 30.02 12.41 -15.72
N CYS A 29 30.91 11.65 -16.38
CA CYS A 29 31.15 11.75 -17.83
C CYS A 29 29.92 11.25 -18.64
N LYS A 30 28.91 12.10 -18.73
CA LYS A 30 27.69 11.95 -19.51
C LYS A 30 27.21 13.34 -19.97
N PRO A 31 26.43 13.46 -21.05
CA PRO A 31 25.69 14.70 -21.30
C PRO A 31 24.82 15.05 -20.08
N LEU A 32 24.67 16.35 -19.82
CA LEU A 32 23.80 16.82 -18.74
C LEU A 32 22.39 16.25 -18.95
N TYR A 33 21.80 15.75 -17.86
CA TYR A 33 20.45 15.17 -17.84
C TYR A 33 20.23 13.92 -18.71
N ALA A 34 21.28 13.25 -19.17
CA ALA A 34 21.17 12.10 -20.07
C ALA A 34 20.33 10.93 -19.51
N PHE A 35 20.20 10.78 -18.18
CA PHE A 35 19.36 9.75 -17.57
C PHE A 35 17.96 10.24 -17.17
N GLY A 36 17.63 11.50 -17.46
CA GLY A 36 16.29 12.07 -17.31
C GLY A 36 15.68 11.83 -15.93
N LYS A 37 14.59 11.06 -15.90
CA LYS A 37 13.80 10.81 -14.69
C LYS A 37 14.60 10.15 -13.56
N PHE A 38 15.61 9.35 -13.90
CA PHE A 38 16.46 8.71 -12.92
C PHE A 38 17.28 9.74 -12.10
N GLU A 39 17.80 10.80 -12.72
CA GLU A 39 18.53 11.85 -12.01
C GLU A 39 17.59 12.63 -11.10
N VAL A 40 16.38 12.95 -11.61
CA VAL A 40 15.34 13.65 -10.86
C VAL A 40 14.90 12.85 -9.63
N ASP A 41 14.63 11.55 -9.79
CA ASP A 41 14.19 10.69 -8.70
C ASP A 41 15.32 10.44 -7.69
N SER A 42 16.58 10.30 -8.15
CA SER A 42 17.75 10.20 -7.26
C SER A 42 17.92 11.45 -6.38
N GLN A 43 17.76 12.65 -6.96
CA GLN A 43 17.79 13.90 -6.21
C GLN A 43 16.65 13.96 -5.19
N ARG A 44 15.42 13.59 -5.58
CA ARG A 44 14.27 13.56 -4.66
C ARG A 44 14.51 12.63 -3.48
N ILE A 45 15.09 11.45 -3.71
CA ILE A 45 15.43 10.50 -2.65
C ILE A 45 16.51 11.10 -1.73
N ALA A 46 17.53 11.76 -2.27
CA ALA A 46 18.53 12.47 -1.45
C ALA A 46 17.88 13.53 -0.55
N GLY A 47 16.88 14.25 -1.06
CA GLY A 47 16.09 15.19 -0.27
C GLY A 47 15.24 14.53 0.83
N MET A 48 14.74 13.32 0.60
CA MET A 48 13.98 12.55 1.62
C MET A 48 14.91 11.98 2.70
N THR A 49 16.11 11.54 2.33
CA THR A 49 17.08 10.94 3.26
C THR A 49 17.97 11.96 3.95
N GLY A 50 18.01 13.21 3.47
CA GLY A 50 18.92 14.26 3.94
C GLY A 50 20.38 14.01 3.57
N SER A 51 20.63 13.21 2.52
CA SER A 51 21.99 12.83 2.12
C SER A 51 22.07 12.59 0.61
N SER A 52 23.06 13.20 -0.04
CA SER A 52 23.39 12.92 -1.44
C SER A 52 23.90 11.50 -1.68
N LYS A 53 24.35 10.80 -0.63
CA LYS A 53 24.75 9.39 -0.66
C LYS A 53 23.51 8.49 -0.52
N VAL A 54 22.74 8.36 -1.59
CA VAL A 54 21.54 7.52 -1.64
C VAL A 54 21.93 6.03 -1.53
N CYS A 55 21.34 5.32 -0.56
CA CYS A 55 21.50 3.87 -0.37
C CYS A 55 20.11 3.25 -0.16
N LEU A 56 19.78 2.24 -0.97
CA LEU A 56 18.46 1.59 -1.03
C LEU A 56 18.59 0.06 -1.05
N ASP A 57 19.63 -0.47 -0.41
CA ASP A 57 19.99 -1.88 -0.50
C ASP A 57 18.98 -2.76 0.24
N LYS A 58 18.46 -2.27 1.37
CA LYS A 58 17.48 -2.98 2.20
C LYS A 58 16.06 -2.45 1.95
N LYS A 59 15.21 -3.33 1.41
CA LYS A 59 13.91 -2.96 0.81
C LYS A 59 12.81 -3.83 1.41
N ALA A 60 11.67 -3.22 1.75
CA ALA A 60 10.51 -3.95 2.27
C ALA A 60 9.30 -3.81 1.35
N LEU A 61 8.53 -4.88 1.19
CA LEU A 61 7.17 -4.85 0.66
C LEU A 61 6.21 -5.14 1.80
N VAL A 62 5.38 -4.17 2.18
CA VAL A 62 4.36 -4.32 3.23
C VAL A 62 3.01 -4.49 2.56
N ILE A 63 2.38 -5.64 2.75
CA ILE A 63 1.05 -5.96 2.19
C ILE A 63 0.03 -5.91 3.33
N MET A 64 -0.88 -4.93 3.27
CA MET A 64 -1.99 -4.82 4.22
C MET A 64 -3.16 -5.68 3.76
N CYS A 65 -3.61 -6.60 4.61
CA CYS A 65 -4.59 -7.61 4.26
C CYS A 65 -5.89 -7.42 5.04
N GLY A 66 -7.03 -7.39 4.35
CA GLY A 66 -8.34 -7.27 5.00
C GLY A 66 -9.51 -7.57 4.07
N ASP A 67 -10.63 -8.01 4.64
CA ASP A 67 -11.85 -8.30 3.88
C ASP A 67 -12.85 -7.14 3.91
N HIS A 68 -13.72 -7.10 2.90
CA HIS A 68 -14.67 -6.01 2.71
C HIS A 68 -16.13 -6.47 2.73
N GLY A 69 -16.94 -5.89 3.62
CA GLY A 69 -18.36 -6.23 3.74
C GLY A 69 -19.18 -5.92 2.48
N VAL A 70 -18.72 -4.98 1.65
CA VAL A 70 -19.35 -4.66 0.35
C VAL A 70 -19.31 -5.83 -0.64
N LEU A 71 -18.53 -6.89 -0.36
CA LEU A 71 -18.56 -8.12 -1.15
C LEU A 71 -19.97 -8.74 -1.23
N GLU A 72 -20.81 -8.53 -0.22
CA GLU A 72 -22.23 -8.93 -0.22
C GLU A 72 -23.03 -8.39 -1.41
N GLU A 73 -22.62 -7.25 -1.99
CA GLU A 73 -23.29 -6.62 -3.12
C GLU A 73 -22.88 -7.22 -4.48
N GLY A 74 -22.10 -8.30 -4.48
CA GLY A 74 -21.70 -9.00 -5.70
C GLY A 74 -20.69 -8.23 -6.54
N VAL A 75 -19.81 -7.47 -5.88
CA VAL A 75 -18.82 -6.58 -6.52
C VAL A 75 -17.57 -7.29 -7.02
N SER A 76 -17.51 -8.61 -6.85
CA SER A 76 -16.41 -9.47 -7.27
C SER A 76 -16.96 -10.85 -7.66
N GLN A 77 -16.26 -11.52 -8.57
CA GLN A 77 -16.51 -12.94 -8.87
C GLN A 77 -15.79 -13.89 -7.89
N SER A 78 -14.82 -13.35 -7.15
CA SER A 78 -14.06 -14.07 -6.14
C SER A 78 -14.80 -14.14 -4.81
N THR A 79 -14.59 -15.22 -4.05
CA THR A 79 -15.07 -15.37 -2.67
C THR A 79 -14.03 -14.87 -1.67
N LYS A 80 -14.47 -14.58 -0.44
CA LYS A 80 -13.59 -14.15 0.67
C LYS A 80 -12.48 -15.16 1.00
N ASP A 81 -12.69 -16.45 0.73
CA ASP A 81 -11.68 -17.50 1.00
C ASP A 81 -10.40 -17.29 0.19
N ILE A 82 -10.47 -16.56 -0.94
CA ILE A 82 -9.29 -16.19 -1.72
C ILE A 82 -8.38 -15.23 -0.94
N THR A 83 -8.95 -14.30 -0.14
CA THR A 83 -8.17 -13.43 0.74
C THR A 83 -7.34 -14.29 1.68
N LEU A 84 -7.96 -15.19 2.44
CA LEU A 84 -7.26 -16.07 3.37
C LEU A 84 -6.18 -16.91 2.67
N GLY A 85 -6.52 -17.57 1.56
CA GLY A 85 -5.57 -18.42 0.83
C GLY A 85 -4.36 -17.67 0.28
N MET A 86 -4.52 -16.41 -0.15
CA MET A 86 -3.38 -15.57 -0.55
C MET A 86 -2.55 -15.12 0.65
N VAL A 87 -3.20 -14.72 1.74
CA VAL A 87 -2.49 -14.26 2.94
C VAL A 87 -1.63 -15.38 3.53
N GLU A 88 -2.19 -16.59 3.62
CA GLU A 88 -1.43 -17.77 4.04
C GLU A 88 -0.37 -18.22 3.03
N GLY A 89 -0.55 -17.85 1.75
CA GLY A 89 0.41 -18.12 0.69
C GLY A 89 1.65 -17.22 0.70
N PHE A 90 1.56 -16.00 1.27
CA PHE A 90 2.66 -15.02 1.21
C PHE A 90 3.97 -15.53 1.85
N PRO A 91 3.97 -16.06 3.09
CA PRO A 91 5.19 -16.54 3.75
C PRO A 91 5.80 -17.78 3.06
N HIS A 92 5.03 -18.45 2.19
CA HIS A 92 5.39 -19.72 1.57
C HIS A 92 5.73 -19.61 0.08
N MET A 93 5.98 -18.41 -0.45
CA MET A 93 6.36 -18.20 -1.86
C MET A 93 5.31 -18.69 -2.88
N LYS A 94 4.04 -18.81 -2.45
CA LYS A 94 2.93 -19.28 -3.29
C LYS A 94 2.26 -18.15 -4.07
N CYS A 95 2.47 -16.90 -3.68
CA CYS A 95 1.90 -15.72 -4.34
C CYS A 95 2.88 -15.08 -5.34
N SER A 96 2.34 -14.44 -6.38
CA SER A 96 3.14 -13.70 -7.37
C SER A 96 3.97 -12.60 -6.73
N ALA A 97 3.38 -11.84 -5.79
CA ALA A 97 4.08 -10.79 -5.05
C ALA A 97 5.29 -11.33 -4.26
N SER A 98 5.16 -12.49 -3.59
CA SER A 98 6.28 -13.12 -2.88
C SER A 98 7.42 -13.48 -3.84
N ARG A 99 7.09 -14.04 -5.00
CA ARG A 99 8.08 -14.42 -6.03
C ARG A 99 8.78 -13.21 -6.63
N MET A 100 8.04 -12.15 -6.95
CA MET A 100 8.62 -10.90 -7.47
C MET A 100 9.46 -10.19 -6.41
N ALA A 101 9.01 -10.15 -5.16
CA ALA A 101 9.76 -9.57 -4.04
C ALA A 101 11.10 -10.29 -3.86
N ALA A 102 11.11 -11.63 -3.84
CA ALA A 102 12.35 -12.40 -3.75
C ALA A 102 13.29 -12.14 -4.94
N TYR A 103 12.76 -12.09 -6.18
CA TYR A 103 13.56 -11.76 -7.36
C TYR A 103 14.19 -10.36 -7.26
N ALA A 104 13.43 -9.38 -6.78
CA ALA A 104 13.87 -8.01 -6.57
C ALA A 104 14.72 -7.81 -5.29
N LYS A 105 14.95 -8.87 -4.51
CA LYS A 105 15.61 -8.84 -3.18
C LYS A 105 14.92 -7.85 -2.23
N VAL A 106 13.60 -7.99 -2.12
CA VAL A 106 12.72 -7.21 -1.25
C VAL A 106 12.12 -8.15 -0.22
N ASP A 107 12.26 -7.80 1.06
CA ASP A 107 11.67 -8.59 2.15
C ASP A 107 10.16 -8.31 2.22
N LEU A 108 9.34 -9.36 2.24
CA LEU A 108 7.88 -9.25 2.22
C LEU A 108 7.32 -9.39 3.65
N PHE A 109 6.43 -8.46 4.01
CA PHE A 109 5.69 -8.43 5.26
C PHE A 109 4.20 -8.44 4.98
N ALA A 110 3.54 -9.58 5.17
CA ALA A 110 2.08 -9.65 5.16
C ALA A 110 1.56 -9.23 6.53
N VAL A 111 0.63 -8.27 6.56
CA VAL A 111 0.05 -7.73 7.78
C VAL A 111 -1.45 -7.90 7.72
N ASP A 112 -1.99 -8.71 8.62
CA ASP A 112 -3.42 -8.85 8.80
C ASP A 112 -3.95 -7.67 9.59
N VAL A 113 -4.71 -6.81 8.92
CA VAL A 113 -5.39 -5.66 9.53
C VAL A 113 -6.89 -5.88 9.65
N GLY A 114 -7.44 -6.90 8.97
CA GLY A 114 -8.87 -7.14 8.99
C GLY A 114 -9.37 -8.32 8.15
N VAL A 115 -8.61 -9.40 8.01
CA VAL A 115 -9.09 -10.61 7.32
C VAL A 115 -10.25 -11.21 8.11
N ALA A 116 -11.34 -11.60 7.44
CA ALA A 116 -12.56 -12.11 8.07
C ALA A 116 -12.46 -13.60 8.49
N SER A 117 -11.27 -14.02 8.90
CA SER A 117 -10.90 -15.35 9.39
C SER A 117 -9.71 -15.26 10.34
N ASP A 118 -9.55 -16.25 11.18
CA ASP A 118 -8.33 -16.44 11.96
C ASP A 118 -7.20 -16.93 11.06
N ILE A 119 -6.01 -16.36 11.24
CA ILE A 119 -4.81 -16.74 10.49
C ILE A 119 -3.90 -17.50 11.45
N THR A 120 -3.70 -18.78 11.18
CA THR A 120 -2.93 -19.68 12.07
C THR A 120 -1.51 -19.93 11.59
N VAL A 121 -1.20 -19.54 10.35
CA VAL A 121 0.13 -19.72 9.76
C VAL A 121 1.15 -18.73 10.33
N SER A 122 2.39 -19.18 10.50
CA SER A 122 3.49 -18.31 10.89
C SER A 122 3.94 -17.41 9.73
N GLY A 123 4.49 -16.24 10.07
CA GLY A 123 5.02 -15.29 9.09
C GLY A 123 4.02 -14.26 8.57
N VAL A 124 2.78 -14.28 9.05
CA VAL A 124 1.83 -13.17 8.91
C VAL A 124 1.85 -12.36 10.21
N ILE A 125 1.93 -11.05 10.10
CA ILE A 125 1.91 -10.13 11.25
C ILE A 125 0.46 -9.85 11.63
N ASP A 126 0.08 -10.24 12.84
CA ASP A 126 -1.26 -9.98 13.36
C ASP A 126 -1.38 -8.56 13.94
N LYS A 127 -2.22 -7.75 13.29
CA LYS A 127 -2.66 -6.42 13.73
C LYS A 127 -4.16 -6.27 13.51
N LYS A 128 -4.92 -7.37 13.54
CA LYS A 128 -6.33 -7.40 13.14
C LYS A 128 -7.15 -6.42 13.97
N ILE A 129 -7.93 -5.58 13.28
CA ILE A 129 -8.84 -4.61 13.92
C ILE A 129 -10.22 -5.22 14.11
N ALA A 130 -10.73 -5.86 13.05
CA ALA A 130 -12.03 -6.51 13.01
C ALA A 130 -12.01 -7.67 11.99
N TYR A 131 -13.03 -8.52 12.01
CA TYR A 131 -13.22 -9.56 11.00
C TYR A 131 -13.89 -8.98 9.76
N GLY A 132 -13.10 -8.30 8.93
CA GLY A 132 -13.58 -7.55 7.78
C GLY A 132 -14.25 -6.22 8.16
N THR A 133 -14.34 -5.34 7.17
CA THR A 133 -15.11 -4.09 7.29
C THR A 133 -16.62 -4.34 7.19
N LYS A 134 -17.43 -3.42 7.71
CA LYS A 134 -18.87 -3.40 7.47
C LYS A 134 -19.17 -3.12 5.99
N ASN A 135 -20.40 -3.43 5.57
CA ASN A 135 -20.83 -3.17 4.22
C ASN A 135 -21.09 -1.67 4.01
N MET A 136 -20.15 -1.00 3.33
CA MET A 136 -20.17 0.45 3.10
C MET A 136 -21.40 0.96 2.33
N ALA A 137 -22.13 0.09 1.63
CA ALA A 137 -23.37 0.46 0.94
C ALA A 137 -24.57 0.60 1.90
N LYS A 138 -24.43 0.08 3.14
CA LYS A 138 -25.51 0.03 4.14
C LYS A 138 -25.19 0.88 5.37
N GLU A 139 -23.93 0.89 5.79
CA GLU A 139 -23.45 1.56 7.00
C GLU A 139 -21.97 1.95 6.84
N PRO A 140 -21.41 2.82 7.70
CA PRO A 140 -19.97 3.11 7.66
C PRO A 140 -19.11 1.85 7.77
N ALA A 141 -18.07 1.73 6.94
CA ALA A 141 -17.22 0.54 6.86
C ALA A 141 -16.52 0.17 8.19
N MET A 142 -16.28 1.17 9.04
CA MET A 142 -15.61 1.08 10.34
C MET A 142 -15.93 2.33 11.17
N THR A 143 -15.66 2.31 12.48
CA THR A 143 -15.71 3.52 13.30
C THR A 143 -14.54 4.46 12.99
N TYR A 144 -14.63 5.71 13.46
CA TYR A 144 -13.54 6.65 13.31
C TYR A 144 -12.26 6.18 14.04
N GLU A 145 -12.43 5.62 15.23
CA GLU A 145 -11.33 5.09 16.05
C GLU A 145 -10.64 3.90 15.37
N GLU A 146 -11.42 3.02 14.74
CA GLU A 146 -10.89 1.91 13.93
C GLU A 146 -10.10 2.42 12.72
N ALA A 147 -10.56 3.49 12.07
CA ALA A 147 -9.84 4.12 10.97
C ALA A 147 -8.50 4.74 11.43
N ILE A 148 -8.50 5.47 12.55
CA ILE A 148 -7.28 6.03 13.14
C ILE A 148 -6.30 4.91 13.51
N LYS A 149 -6.78 3.85 14.18
CA LYS A 149 -5.96 2.69 14.53
C LYS A 149 -5.36 2.00 13.29
N SER A 150 -6.11 1.91 12.20
CA SER A 150 -5.63 1.37 10.91
C SER A 150 -4.46 2.17 10.36
N ILE A 151 -4.57 3.50 10.38
CA ILE A 151 -3.50 4.40 9.92
C ILE A 151 -2.26 4.26 10.82
N GLU A 152 -2.46 4.20 12.12
CA GLU A 152 -1.38 4.05 13.10
C GLU A 152 -0.66 2.70 12.98
N ILE A 153 -1.34 1.61 12.61
CA ILE A 153 -0.68 0.35 12.28
C ILE A 153 0.32 0.55 11.14
N GLY A 154 -0.08 1.23 10.06
CA GLY A 154 0.82 1.54 8.95
C GLY A 154 2.02 2.39 9.37
N ILE A 155 1.79 3.44 10.15
CA ILE A 155 2.85 4.30 10.71
C ILE A 155 3.84 3.48 11.54
N ASN A 156 3.34 2.67 12.47
CA ASN A 156 4.17 1.87 13.36
C ASN A 156 4.96 0.80 12.58
N MET A 157 4.34 0.16 11.58
CA MET A 157 5.03 -0.79 10.70
C MET A 157 6.24 -0.14 10.00
N VAL A 158 6.07 1.07 9.45
CA VAL A 158 7.16 1.77 8.77
C VAL A 158 8.24 2.22 9.76
N ASP A 159 7.88 2.69 10.95
CA ASP A 159 8.83 3.07 12.00
C ASP A 159 9.68 1.87 12.47
N GLU A 160 9.04 0.73 12.72
CA GLU A 160 9.72 -0.53 13.07
C GLU A 160 10.67 -0.99 11.95
N LEU A 161 10.25 -0.92 10.69
CA LEU A 161 11.09 -1.26 9.55
C LEU A 161 12.27 -0.29 9.41
N LYS A 162 12.05 1.01 9.65
CA LYS A 162 13.14 1.99 9.64
C LYS A 162 14.19 1.67 10.69
N GLN A 163 13.78 1.30 11.91
CA GLN A 163 14.68 0.87 12.99
C GLN A 163 15.46 -0.42 12.62
N LYS A 164 14.84 -1.32 11.84
CA LYS A 164 15.48 -2.52 11.28
C LYS A 164 16.40 -2.22 10.08
N GLY A 165 16.59 -0.95 9.72
CA GLY A 165 17.49 -0.50 8.66
C GLY A 165 16.91 -0.56 7.25
N TYR A 166 15.60 -0.72 7.08
CA TYR A 166 14.98 -0.60 5.75
C TYR A 166 15.03 0.86 5.26
N GLN A 167 15.35 1.03 3.98
CA GLN A 167 15.64 2.33 3.37
C GLN A 167 14.56 2.77 2.37
N ILE A 168 13.83 1.80 1.82
CA ILE A 168 12.69 2.02 0.95
C ILE A 168 11.64 0.96 1.22
N ILE A 169 10.39 1.39 1.13
CA ILE A 169 9.22 0.54 1.27
C ILE A 169 8.42 0.57 -0.03
N CYS A 170 7.84 -0.57 -0.36
CA CYS A 170 6.77 -0.72 -1.32
C CYS A 170 5.52 -1.10 -0.54
N THR A 171 4.38 -0.49 -0.87
CA THR A 171 3.10 -0.82 -0.27
C THR A 171 2.31 -1.70 -1.22
N GLY A 172 1.73 -2.76 -0.68
CA GLY A 172 0.76 -3.61 -1.34
C GLY A 172 -0.47 -3.80 -0.46
N GLU A 173 -1.46 -4.45 -1.02
CA GLU A 173 -2.73 -4.70 -0.37
C GLU A 173 -3.30 -6.04 -0.87
N MET A 174 -4.15 -6.66 -0.06
CA MET A 174 -4.86 -7.88 -0.42
C MET A 174 -6.22 -7.92 0.27
N GLY A 175 -7.29 -7.90 -0.52
CA GLY A 175 -8.65 -8.01 0.00
C GLY A 175 -9.66 -8.18 -1.12
N VAL A 176 -10.47 -9.23 -1.09
CA VAL A 176 -11.52 -9.37 -2.11
C VAL A 176 -12.58 -8.26 -1.94
N GLY A 177 -12.85 -7.55 -3.04
CA GLY A 177 -13.80 -6.44 -3.07
C GLY A 177 -13.21 -5.05 -2.78
N ASN A 178 -11.92 -4.97 -2.41
CA ASN A 178 -11.17 -3.74 -2.11
C ASN A 178 -11.27 -2.62 -3.17
N THR A 179 -11.35 -2.96 -4.46
CA THR A 179 -11.37 -1.94 -5.52
C THR A 179 -12.65 -1.09 -5.47
N THR A 180 -13.72 -1.57 -4.84
CA THR A 180 -14.98 -0.83 -4.68
C THR A 180 -14.82 0.37 -3.73
N PRO A 181 -14.38 0.21 -2.46
CA PRO A 181 -14.06 1.36 -1.61
C PRO A 181 -12.99 2.27 -2.23
N CYS A 182 -12.00 1.72 -2.95
CA CYS A 182 -11.03 2.55 -3.68
C CYS A 182 -11.68 3.48 -4.71
N ALA A 183 -12.63 2.98 -5.49
CA ALA A 183 -13.36 3.79 -6.47
C ALA A 183 -14.24 4.86 -5.80
N ALA A 184 -14.92 4.52 -4.70
CA ALA A 184 -15.71 5.46 -3.92
C ALA A 184 -14.83 6.59 -3.34
N MET A 185 -13.69 6.25 -2.72
CA MET A 185 -12.73 7.23 -2.21
C MET A 185 -12.15 8.10 -3.33
N ALA A 186 -11.78 7.51 -4.46
CA ALA A 186 -11.24 8.26 -5.60
C ALA A 186 -12.28 9.24 -6.17
N SER A 187 -13.53 8.82 -6.34
CA SER A 187 -14.63 9.68 -6.80
C SER A 187 -14.81 10.88 -5.87
N TYR A 188 -14.85 10.64 -4.56
CA TYR A 188 -15.02 11.68 -3.56
C TYR A 188 -13.83 12.64 -3.48
N LEU A 189 -12.61 12.12 -3.35
CA LEU A 189 -11.39 12.94 -3.17
C LEU A 189 -11.02 13.75 -4.42
N LEU A 190 -11.29 13.21 -5.62
CA LEU A 190 -10.97 13.87 -6.89
C LEU A 190 -12.15 14.66 -7.46
N ASN A 191 -13.33 14.59 -6.84
CA ASN A 191 -14.57 15.21 -7.31
C ASN A 191 -14.90 14.85 -8.78
N VAL A 192 -14.83 13.56 -9.11
CA VAL A 192 -15.15 13.02 -10.44
C VAL A 192 -16.28 11.99 -10.36
N PRO A 193 -17.09 11.84 -11.41
CA PRO A 193 -18.15 10.82 -11.43
C PRO A 193 -17.60 9.41 -11.18
N VAL A 194 -18.30 8.61 -10.38
CA VAL A 194 -17.92 7.22 -10.05
C VAL A 194 -17.67 6.36 -11.30
N ARG A 195 -18.39 6.61 -12.40
CA ARG A 195 -18.19 5.94 -13.69
C ARG A 195 -16.79 6.13 -14.29
N GLN A 196 -16.07 7.20 -13.95
CA GLN A 196 -14.71 7.43 -14.43
C GLN A 196 -13.65 6.65 -13.65
N VAL A 197 -13.96 6.25 -12.41
CA VAL A 197 -13.00 5.62 -11.48
C VAL A 197 -13.33 4.16 -11.15
N THR A 198 -14.49 3.67 -11.57
CA THR A 198 -14.91 2.27 -11.40
C THR A 198 -14.52 1.44 -12.62
N GLY A 199 -13.57 0.53 -12.42
CA GLY A 199 -13.20 -0.49 -13.40
C GLY A 199 -13.84 -1.86 -13.11
N ARG A 200 -13.52 -2.84 -13.96
CA ARG A 200 -14.00 -4.23 -13.81
C ARG A 200 -13.38 -5.00 -12.64
N GLY A 201 -12.30 -4.49 -12.04
CA GLY A 201 -11.54 -5.21 -11.01
C GLY A 201 -11.12 -6.60 -11.49
N SER A 202 -11.38 -7.63 -10.68
CA SER A 202 -11.13 -9.04 -10.98
C SER A 202 -12.11 -9.65 -12.00
N GLY A 203 -12.34 -8.98 -13.12
CA GLY A 203 -13.01 -9.56 -14.29
C GLY A 203 -14.54 -9.47 -14.33
N LEU A 204 -15.17 -8.50 -13.64
CA LEU A 204 -16.64 -8.35 -13.63
C LEU A 204 -17.27 -8.31 -15.04
N THR A 205 -18.46 -8.92 -15.14
CA THR A 205 -19.35 -8.80 -16.31
C THR A 205 -19.87 -7.37 -16.45
N ASN A 206 -20.47 -7.04 -17.59
CA ASN A 206 -21.10 -5.72 -17.79
C ASN A 206 -22.19 -5.45 -16.75
N GLU A 207 -23.01 -6.46 -16.45
CA GLU A 207 -24.04 -6.36 -15.42
C GLU A 207 -23.44 -6.15 -14.02
N GLY A 208 -22.34 -6.85 -13.70
CA GLY A 208 -21.61 -6.66 -12.44
C GLY A 208 -21.03 -5.25 -12.31
N LEU A 209 -20.52 -4.69 -13.40
CA LEU A 209 -20.04 -3.30 -13.43
C LEU A 209 -21.18 -2.30 -13.22
N GLU A 210 -22.32 -2.48 -13.90
CA GLU A 210 -23.47 -1.59 -13.73
C GLU A 210 -24.10 -1.69 -12.33
N LYS A 211 -24.08 -2.87 -11.69
CA LYS A 211 -24.45 -2.98 -10.27
C LYS A 211 -23.49 -2.18 -9.40
N ARG A 212 -22.18 -2.31 -9.64
CA ARG A 212 -21.13 -1.62 -8.88
C ARG A 212 -21.17 -0.10 -8.98
N LEU A 213 -21.79 0.45 -10.03
CA LEU A 213 -21.97 1.91 -10.19
C LEU A 213 -23.16 2.48 -9.40
N LYS A 214 -24.04 1.63 -8.83
CA LYS A 214 -25.31 2.06 -8.23
C LYS A 214 -25.26 2.38 -6.74
N PHE A 215 -24.23 1.93 -6.04
CA PHE A 215 -24.08 2.12 -4.61
C PHE A 215 -22.75 2.82 -4.31
#